data_AF-A0A832LEK7-F1
#
_entry.id   AF-A0A832LEK7-F1
#
_cell.length_a   1.000
_cell.length_b   1.000
_cell.length_c   1.000
_cell.angle_alpha   90.00
_cell.angle_beta   90.00
_cell.angle_gamma   90.00
#
_symmetry.space_group_name_H-M   'P 1'
#
loop_
_entity.id
_entity.type
_entity.pdbx_description
1 polymer ?
#
loop_
_entity_poly.entity_id
_entity_poly.type
_entity_poly.pdbx_seq_one_letter_code
_entity_poly.pdbx_strand_id
1 'polypeptide(L)'
;MEAADPSPQTTLLILLGASEWPQFPEFQGSKAFANAVQRMKAYFINPQQFGLPAENLLDLFDSEKNADELDVEISQFLERRLIDMKKAGNPARDVLLYFVGHGGFVGCDSDFYLAIRRTRIGNPRSSGLHVTALAYTLKERARFLRRIVILDCCFAAAAFSAFEGGPDGVAIEKAKAAFQVGYKTVGKPTKGTTLLCSSSQKSPSRLLPDGSSTMFTKAFLDALAQGTKSPHYLLTLRDVKNVTADLLMDIPDAPKPVVLSPDQSEGDVADLPFFPNPCAHMPTSSFEFSIQPGDITSFKADALALKYAQGFYGTDKIVASLLSNKGIDVNTLQPIIGDYRYIETRNCIQADHALFIGVPQLFYFNYQDIQKFAAQVLQTLAGIAPITRHVAMTIHGANCGLDEIEAFLAQFKGYLDALQSGQFPLNLEKITIIDKNLQRVERLREAFEENFSHANFISQTNDRWTYRLDKQQLNINFRSDQWSSKVSEKAGIASKVKPYVFVAMPFKKDMDDVFYYGIQQPARAAGFICERVDHEAFTGDILDQVKRKIENAAVVIAELTGANPNVYLEVGYAWGKGRPTLLLAKNEQELCFDVQGQRCLQYERIKDLEDSLNKELNDLKSKGLI
;
A
#
# COMPACT_ATOMS: atom_id res chain seq x y z
N MET A 1 26.81 7.29 3.64
CA MET A 1 25.35 7.13 3.45
C MET A 1 25.13 5.65 3.25
N GLU A 2 24.27 5.01 4.06
CA GLU A 2 23.90 3.62 3.83
C GLU A 2 23.27 3.48 2.44
N ALA A 3 23.63 2.41 1.72
CA ALA A 3 23.08 2.11 0.42
C ALA A 3 21.60 1.75 0.59
N ALA A 4 20.71 2.63 0.15
CA ALA A 4 19.28 2.39 0.24
C ALA A 4 18.80 1.48 -0.90
N ASP A 5 17.70 0.76 -0.65
CA ASP A 5 17.16 -0.21 -1.62
C ASP A 5 16.70 0.48 -2.92
N PRO A 6 16.83 -0.19 -4.06
CA PRO A 6 16.21 0.26 -5.30
C PRO A 6 14.70 0.30 -5.14
N SER A 7 14.08 1.32 -5.73
CA SER A 7 12.63 1.47 -5.78
C SER A 7 12.22 1.93 -7.17
N PRO A 8 10.96 1.72 -7.57
CA PRO A 8 10.45 2.22 -8.85
C PRO A 8 10.60 3.74 -8.98
N GLN A 9 10.42 4.47 -7.87
CA GLN A 9 10.48 5.92 -7.85
C GLN A 9 11.91 6.46 -7.94
N THR A 10 12.94 5.65 -7.65
CA THR A 10 14.37 6.01 -7.78
C THR A 10 15.04 5.46 -9.04
N THR A 11 14.28 4.77 -9.90
CA THR A 11 14.79 4.08 -11.09
C THR A 11 14.46 4.85 -12.36
N LEU A 12 15.41 4.88 -13.30
CA LEU A 12 15.22 5.37 -14.66
C LEU A 12 15.29 4.20 -15.64
N LEU A 13 14.44 4.20 -16.68
CA LEU A 13 14.39 3.16 -17.72
C LEU A 13 14.63 3.76 -19.10
N ILE A 14 15.52 3.15 -19.88
CA ILE A 14 15.80 3.50 -21.28
C ILE A 14 15.55 2.28 -22.15
N LEU A 15 14.65 2.39 -23.13
CA LEU A 15 14.36 1.33 -24.11
C LEU A 15 14.99 1.70 -25.46
N LEU A 16 15.80 0.81 -26.02
CA LEU A 16 16.48 0.98 -27.31
C LEU A 16 16.26 -0.24 -28.20
N GLY A 17 16.42 -0.06 -29.50
CA GLY A 17 16.32 -1.14 -30.47
C GLY A 17 15.59 -0.73 -31.73
N ALA A 18 15.33 -1.72 -32.58
CA ALA A 18 14.49 -1.55 -33.75
C ALA A 18 13.79 -2.87 -34.09
N SER A 19 12.62 -2.77 -34.74
CA SER A 19 11.91 -3.90 -35.30
C SER A 19 12.26 -4.15 -36.77
N GLU A 20 12.81 -3.16 -37.45
CA GLU A 20 13.23 -3.21 -38.85
C GLU A 20 14.43 -2.30 -39.14
N TRP A 21 15.19 -2.64 -40.18
CA TRP A 21 16.39 -1.90 -40.61
C TRP A 21 16.32 -1.62 -42.12
N PRO A 22 15.60 -0.58 -42.56
CA PRO A 22 15.36 -0.32 -43.99
C PRO A 22 16.65 -0.13 -44.81
N GLN A 23 17.73 0.32 -44.15
CA GLN A 23 19.04 0.56 -44.78
C GLN A 23 20.04 -0.58 -44.55
N PHE A 24 19.60 -1.71 -43.99
CA PHE A 24 20.40 -2.91 -43.76
C PHE A 24 19.58 -4.18 -44.03
N PRO A 25 19.36 -4.54 -45.33
CA PRO A 25 18.43 -5.61 -45.71
C PRO A 25 18.79 -7.01 -45.19
N GLU A 26 20.05 -7.27 -44.83
CA GLU A 26 20.48 -8.54 -44.23
C GLU A 26 19.95 -8.73 -42.80
N PHE A 27 19.61 -7.64 -42.10
CA PHE A 27 18.96 -7.71 -40.82
C PHE A 27 17.47 -7.94 -41.00
N GLN A 28 17.05 -9.17 -40.71
CA GLN A 28 15.66 -9.55 -40.78
C GLN A 28 14.83 -8.77 -39.74
N GLY A 29 13.85 -8.02 -40.23
CA GLY A 29 12.85 -7.34 -39.41
C GLY A 29 11.81 -8.31 -38.84
N SER A 30 11.27 -8.01 -37.66
CA SER A 30 10.23 -8.83 -37.04
C SER A 30 9.40 -8.05 -36.02
N LYS A 31 8.09 -8.31 -36.01
CA LYS A 31 7.17 -7.82 -34.97
C LYS A 31 7.52 -8.34 -33.58
N ALA A 32 8.27 -9.44 -33.48
CA ALA A 32 8.74 -10.00 -32.23
C ALA A 32 9.55 -8.99 -31.40
N PHE A 33 10.36 -8.15 -32.04
CA PHE A 33 11.14 -7.11 -31.37
C PHE A 33 10.25 -6.01 -30.77
N ALA A 34 9.27 -5.54 -31.54
CA ALA A 34 8.29 -4.57 -31.06
C ALA A 34 7.48 -5.13 -29.89
N ASN A 35 6.99 -6.37 -30.01
CA ASN A 35 6.26 -7.05 -28.94
C ASN A 35 7.10 -7.22 -27.67
N ALA A 36 8.40 -7.52 -27.80
CA ALA A 36 9.33 -7.62 -26.67
C ALA A 36 9.41 -6.29 -25.91
N VAL A 37 9.62 -5.17 -26.60
CA VAL A 37 9.64 -3.83 -25.98
C VAL A 37 8.30 -3.47 -25.36
N GLN A 38 7.19 -3.70 -26.06
CA GLN A 38 5.86 -3.38 -25.52
C GLN A 38 5.56 -4.15 -24.23
N ARG A 39 5.94 -5.44 -24.16
CA ARG A 39 5.76 -6.25 -22.95
C ARG A 39 6.72 -5.83 -21.81
N MET A 40 7.96 -5.46 -22.13
CA MET A 40 8.89 -4.88 -21.15
C MET A 40 8.34 -3.57 -20.58
N LYS A 41 7.90 -2.66 -21.44
CA LYS A 41 7.27 -1.39 -21.06
C LYS A 41 6.04 -1.61 -20.19
N ALA A 42 5.15 -2.53 -20.59
CA ALA A 42 3.97 -2.88 -19.82
C ALA A 42 4.32 -3.41 -18.43
N TYR A 43 5.35 -4.26 -18.31
CA TYR A 43 5.82 -4.75 -17.02
C TYR A 43 6.33 -3.63 -16.11
N PHE A 44 7.18 -2.76 -16.65
CA PHE A 44 7.81 -1.72 -15.84
C PHE A 44 6.82 -0.64 -15.38
N ILE A 45 5.87 -0.22 -16.22
CA ILE A 45 4.91 0.83 -15.87
C ILE A 45 3.78 0.31 -14.95
N ASN A 46 3.44 -0.98 -15.02
CA ASN A 46 2.31 -1.51 -14.26
C ASN A 46 2.53 -1.38 -12.74
N PRO A 47 1.66 -0.65 -12.00
CA PRO A 47 1.78 -0.47 -10.55
C PRO A 47 1.71 -1.75 -9.73
N GLN A 48 1.06 -2.79 -10.24
CA GLN A 48 0.95 -4.10 -9.60
C GLN A 48 2.15 -5.00 -9.89
N GLN A 49 3.05 -4.57 -10.79
CA GLN A 49 4.30 -5.26 -11.11
C GLN A 49 5.47 -4.40 -10.61
N PHE A 50 6.17 -3.68 -11.50
CA PHE A 50 7.27 -2.84 -11.07
C PHE A 50 6.83 -1.43 -10.64
N GLY A 51 5.87 -0.79 -11.32
CA GLY A 51 5.33 0.53 -10.91
C GLY A 51 6.24 1.73 -11.15
N LEU A 52 7.01 1.73 -12.24
CA LEU A 52 7.85 2.85 -12.67
C LEU A 52 6.99 4.08 -13.03
N PRO A 53 7.29 5.29 -12.49
CA PRO A 53 6.66 6.52 -12.93
C PRO A 53 6.87 6.76 -14.43
N ALA A 54 5.83 7.19 -15.14
CA ALA A 54 5.88 7.35 -16.60
C ALA A 54 6.96 8.33 -17.06
N GLU A 55 7.22 9.39 -16.28
CA GLU A 55 8.26 10.38 -16.52
C GLU A 55 9.70 9.85 -16.34
N ASN A 56 9.86 8.69 -15.72
CA ASN A 56 11.15 8.01 -15.54
C ASN A 56 11.46 7.02 -16.68
N LEU A 57 10.61 6.94 -17.71
CA LEU A 57 10.82 6.14 -18.91
C LEU A 57 11.25 7.02 -20.10
N LEU A 58 12.33 6.62 -20.77
CA LEU A 58 12.73 7.09 -22.10
C LEU A 58 12.59 5.94 -23.10
N ASP A 59 11.67 6.07 -24.05
CA ASP A 59 11.39 5.06 -25.08
C ASP A 59 11.95 5.51 -26.42
N LEU A 60 13.06 4.91 -26.85
CA LEU A 60 13.78 5.20 -28.10
C LEU A 60 13.73 4.03 -29.09
N PHE A 61 12.88 3.04 -28.83
CA PHE A 61 12.71 1.90 -29.74
C PHE A 61 12.11 2.36 -31.08
N ASP A 62 12.64 1.84 -32.18
CA ASP A 62 12.24 2.22 -33.55
C ASP A 62 12.38 3.73 -33.85
N SER A 63 13.23 4.43 -33.11
CA SER A 63 13.50 5.85 -33.35
C SER A 63 14.11 6.10 -34.72
N GLU A 64 13.63 7.13 -35.42
CA GLU A 64 14.17 7.64 -36.69
C GLU A 64 15.41 8.55 -36.49
N LYS A 65 15.93 8.61 -35.27
CA LYS A 65 17.14 9.35 -34.93
C LYS A 65 18.39 8.55 -35.29
N ASN A 66 19.45 9.26 -35.66
CA ASN A 66 20.77 8.66 -35.87
C ASN A 66 21.47 8.42 -34.52
N ALA A 67 22.63 7.75 -34.53
CA ALA A 67 23.33 7.34 -33.31
C ALA A 67 23.75 8.53 -32.42
N ASP A 68 24.15 9.66 -32.99
CA ASP A 68 24.52 10.88 -32.26
C ASP A 68 23.28 11.54 -31.62
N GLU A 69 22.19 11.66 -32.39
CA GLU A 69 20.93 12.20 -31.89
C GLU A 69 20.35 11.36 -30.72
N LEU A 70 20.48 10.03 -30.77
CA LEU A 70 20.09 9.15 -29.67
C LEU A 70 20.96 9.34 -28.43
N ASP A 71 22.28 9.47 -28.60
CA ASP A 71 23.21 9.73 -27.49
C ASP A 71 22.91 11.07 -26.79
N VAL A 72 22.64 12.11 -27.56
CA VAL A 72 22.22 13.42 -27.07
C VAL A 72 20.92 13.31 -26.27
N GLU A 73 19.94 12.56 -26.76
CA GLU A 73 18.65 12.39 -26.08
C GLU A 73 18.78 11.61 -24.76
N ILE A 74 19.60 10.56 -24.74
CA ILE A 74 19.93 9.83 -23.51
C ILE A 74 20.61 10.76 -22.50
N SER A 75 21.58 11.56 -22.95
CA SER A 75 22.29 12.52 -22.10
C SER A 75 21.33 13.54 -21.49
N GLN A 76 20.49 14.17 -22.30
CA GLN A 76 19.53 15.18 -21.85
C GLN A 76 18.48 14.60 -20.90
N PHE A 77 18.00 13.39 -21.19
CA PHE A 77 17.05 12.70 -20.31
C PHE A 77 17.65 12.45 -18.93
N LEU A 78 18.85 11.85 -18.87
CA LEU A 78 19.53 11.56 -17.60
C LEU A 78 19.80 12.84 -16.81
N GLU A 79 20.33 13.90 -17.44
CA GLU A 79 20.60 15.17 -16.78
C GLU A 79 19.33 15.80 -16.20
N ARG A 80 18.27 15.90 -17.01
CA ARG A 80 16.99 16.48 -16.60
C ARG A 80 16.39 15.72 -15.42
N ARG A 81 16.29 14.39 -15.54
CA ARG A 81 15.67 13.57 -14.49
C ARG A 81 16.48 13.55 -13.21
N LEU A 82 17.81 13.51 -13.27
CA LEU A 82 18.67 13.60 -12.09
C LEU A 82 18.44 14.89 -11.31
N ILE A 83 18.27 16.02 -12.02
CA ILE A 83 17.98 17.32 -11.40
C ILE A 83 16.58 17.32 -10.77
N ASP A 84 15.56 16.91 -11.54
CA ASP A 84 14.17 16.95 -11.09
C ASP A 84 13.93 16.05 -9.89
N MET A 85 14.44 14.81 -9.95
CA MET A 85 14.29 13.82 -8.88
C MET A 85 15.02 14.24 -7.60
N LYS A 86 16.19 14.86 -7.73
CA LYS A 86 16.90 15.45 -6.58
C LYS A 86 16.11 16.60 -5.95
N LYS A 87 15.50 17.48 -6.77
CA LYS A 87 14.63 18.57 -6.28
C LYS A 87 13.38 18.07 -5.58
N ALA A 88 12.81 16.97 -6.06
CA ALA A 88 11.64 16.32 -5.46
C ALA A 88 11.95 15.55 -4.16
N GLY A 89 13.21 15.55 -3.70
CA GLY A 89 13.64 14.83 -2.49
C GLY A 89 13.81 13.32 -2.68
N ASN A 90 13.77 12.82 -3.93
CA ASN A 90 13.89 11.40 -4.23
C ASN A 90 14.93 11.17 -5.34
N PRO A 91 16.24 11.34 -5.05
CA PRO A 91 17.29 11.30 -6.07
C PRO A 91 17.34 9.94 -6.77
N ALA A 92 17.58 9.94 -8.09
CA ALA A 92 17.76 8.70 -8.84
C ALA A 92 18.94 7.89 -8.30
N ARG A 93 18.80 6.57 -8.30
CA ARG A 93 19.82 5.62 -7.81
C ARG A 93 20.18 4.57 -8.86
N ASP A 94 19.27 4.31 -9.79
CA ASP A 94 19.34 3.21 -10.72
C ASP A 94 19.02 3.70 -12.14
N VAL A 95 19.77 3.20 -13.12
CA VAL A 95 19.41 3.29 -14.53
C VAL A 95 19.42 1.89 -15.12
N LEU A 96 18.27 1.50 -15.68
CA LEU A 96 18.10 0.28 -16.43
C LEU A 96 18.03 0.62 -17.92
N LEU A 97 18.91 0.02 -18.72
CA LEU A 97 18.87 0.11 -20.17
C LEU A 97 18.51 -1.25 -20.74
N TYR A 98 17.49 -1.31 -21.58
CA TYR A 98 17.13 -2.51 -22.31
C TYR A 98 17.27 -2.27 -23.82
N PHE A 99 18.07 -3.11 -24.48
CA PHE A 99 18.21 -3.13 -25.93
C PHE A 99 17.67 -4.44 -26.49
N VAL A 100 16.93 -4.36 -27.60
CA VAL A 100 16.53 -5.53 -28.37
C VAL A 100 16.71 -5.31 -29.88
N GLY A 101 17.27 -6.30 -30.57
CA GLY A 101 17.47 -6.25 -32.01
C GLY A 101 18.76 -6.95 -32.44
N HIS A 102 19.38 -6.46 -33.50
CA HIS A 102 20.65 -7.00 -33.99
C HIS A 102 21.85 -6.30 -33.35
N GLY A 103 22.96 -7.03 -33.27
CA GLY A 103 24.27 -6.53 -32.86
C GLY A 103 25.33 -7.13 -33.76
N GLY A 104 26.43 -6.41 -33.96
CA GLY A 104 27.50 -6.85 -34.84
C GLY A 104 28.84 -6.23 -34.50
N PHE A 105 29.87 -6.64 -35.23
CA PHE A 105 31.23 -6.13 -35.08
C PHE A 105 31.67 -5.39 -36.33
N VAL A 106 32.46 -4.33 -36.16
CA VAL A 106 33.04 -3.58 -37.28
C VAL A 106 34.53 -3.28 -37.08
N GLY A 107 35.29 -3.44 -38.17
CA GLY A 107 36.71 -3.13 -38.25
C GLY A 107 37.64 -4.11 -37.55
N CYS A 108 38.95 -3.81 -37.56
CA CYS A 108 40.02 -4.71 -37.13
C CYS A 108 39.99 -5.00 -35.61
N ASP A 109 39.54 -4.03 -34.82
CA ASP A 109 39.46 -4.14 -33.35
C ASP A 109 38.18 -4.83 -32.87
N SER A 110 37.32 -5.24 -33.80
CA SER A 110 36.01 -5.85 -33.51
C SER A 110 35.15 -4.97 -32.60
N ASP A 111 34.97 -3.69 -32.98
CA ASP A 111 34.10 -2.77 -32.23
C ASP A 111 32.65 -3.25 -32.30
N PHE A 112 32.07 -3.54 -31.14
CA PHE A 112 30.70 -4.01 -31.04
C PHE A 112 29.71 -2.85 -31.11
N TYR A 113 28.76 -2.94 -32.04
CA TYR A 113 27.69 -1.96 -32.22
C TYR A 113 26.32 -2.62 -32.06
N LEU A 114 25.36 -1.83 -31.59
CA LEU A 114 23.94 -2.14 -31.52
C LEU A 114 23.25 -1.56 -32.76
N ALA A 115 22.54 -2.40 -33.50
CA ALA A 115 21.87 -1.97 -34.72
C ALA A 115 20.58 -1.22 -34.38
N ILE A 116 20.59 0.09 -34.61
CA ILE A 116 19.41 0.97 -34.51
C ILE A 116 18.70 1.02 -35.87
N ARG A 117 17.45 1.50 -35.91
CA ARG A 117 16.64 1.51 -37.14
C ARG A 117 17.34 2.15 -38.34
N ARG A 118 18.17 3.17 -38.08
CA ARG A 118 18.97 3.90 -39.09
C ARG A 118 20.37 3.33 -39.37
N THR A 119 20.71 2.17 -38.83
CA THR A 119 21.97 1.49 -39.18
C THR A 119 21.97 1.14 -40.67
N ARG A 120 23.09 1.43 -41.34
CA ARG A 120 23.28 1.28 -42.78
C ARG A 120 24.30 0.19 -43.07
N ILE A 121 23.99 -0.70 -44.00
CA ILE A 121 24.89 -1.77 -44.44
C ILE A 121 26.20 -1.22 -45.03
N GLY A 122 26.13 -0.09 -45.74
CA GLY A 122 27.30 0.51 -46.39
C GLY A 122 28.34 1.07 -45.41
N ASN A 123 27.93 1.41 -44.19
CA ASN A 123 28.86 1.85 -43.14
C ASN A 123 28.24 1.69 -41.73
N PRO A 124 28.20 0.46 -41.18
CA PRO A 124 27.62 0.21 -39.86
C PRO A 124 28.43 0.89 -38.75
N ARG A 125 29.74 1.08 -38.96
CA ARG A 125 30.62 1.85 -38.05
C ARG A 125 30.19 3.30 -37.89
N SER A 126 29.62 3.95 -38.89
CA SER A 126 29.14 5.34 -38.74
C SER A 126 27.69 5.46 -38.27
N SER A 127 26.91 4.39 -38.39
CA SER A 127 25.44 4.47 -38.35
C SER A 127 24.79 3.57 -37.32
N GLY A 128 25.54 2.60 -36.77
CA GLY A 128 25.15 1.85 -35.58
C GLY A 128 25.49 2.60 -34.29
N LEU A 129 24.80 2.26 -33.21
CA LEU A 129 25.08 2.79 -31.89
C LEU A 129 26.22 1.97 -31.27
N HIS A 130 27.41 2.57 -31.17
CA HIS A 130 28.57 1.90 -30.58
C HIS A 130 28.39 1.71 -29.08
N VAL A 131 28.68 0.50 -28.60
CA VAL A 131 28.59 0.21 -27.17
C VAL A 131 29.61 1.00 -26.37
N THR A 132 30.79 1.29 -26.93
CA THR A 132 31.81 2.13 -26.31
C THR A 132 31.32 3.57 -26.08
N ALA A 133 30.64 4.15 -27.08
CA ALA A 133 30.04 5.49 -26.98
C ALA A 133 28.90 5.50 -25.94
N LEU A 134 27.99 4.52 -26.01
CA LEU A 134 26.90 4.38 -25.04
C LEU A 134 27.42 4.21 -23.61
N ALA A 135 28.46 3.37 -23.43
CA ALA A 135 29.10 3.16 -22.13
C ALA A 135 29.75 4.44 -21.60
N TYR A 136 30.40 5.23 -22.46
CA TYR A 136 30.94 6.54 -22.10
C TYR A 136 29.84 7.47 -21.58
N THR A 137 28.73 7.60 -22.30
CA THR A 137 27.60 8.44 -21.91
C THR A 137 26.98 8.01 -20.57
N LEU A 138 26.75 6.70 -20.37
CA LEU A 138 26.27 6.19 -19.08
C LEU A 138 27.30 6.41 -17.95
N LYS A 139 28.59 6.28 -18.23
CA LYS A 139 29.65 6.52 -17.25
C LYS A 139 29.77 7.98 -16.85
N GLU A 140 29.56 8.91 -17.77
CA GLU A 140 29.66 10.34 -17.48
C GLU A 140 28.39 10.90 -16.83
N ARG A 141 27.22 10.55 -17.37
CA ARG A 141 25.92 11.11 -16.97
C ARG A 141 25.30 10.39 -15.78
N ALA A 142 25.53 9.08 -15.65
CA ALA A 142 25.01 8.23 -14.58
C ALA A 142 26.12 7.68 -13.67
N ARG A 143 27.21 8.44 -13.50
CA ARG A 143 28.43 7.99 -12.78
C ARG A 143 28.22 7.51 -11.34
N PHE A 144 27.20 8.06 -10.67
CA PHE A 144 26.86 7.76 -9.28
C PHE A 144 25.66 6.80 -9.15
N LEU A 145 25.14 6.30 -10.27
CA LEU A 145 24.03 5.35 -10.28
C LEU A 145 24.55 3.92 -10.40
N ARG A 146 23.69 2.98 -9.99
CA ARG A 146 23.80 1.57 -10.36
C ARG A 146 23.27 1.43 -11.79
N ARG A 147 24.09 0.87 -12.69
CA ARG A 147 23.77 0.73 -14.11
C ARG A 147 23.48 -0.74 -14.43
N ILE A 148 22.25 -1.03 -14.80
CA ILE A 148 21.80 -2.38 -15.18
C ILE A 148 21.51 -2.36 -16.68
N VAL A 149 22.31 -3.09 -17.46
CA VAL A 149 22.20 -3.10 -18.91
C VAL A 149 21.74 -4.49 -19.37
N ILE A 150 20.59 -4.57 -20.02
CA ILE A 150 20.02 -5.82 -20.54
C ILE A 150 20.10 -5.76 -22.07
N LEU A 151 20.83 -6.72 -22.66
CA LEU A 151 21.06 -6.79 -24.10
C LEU A 151 20.43 -8.06 -24.65
N ASP A 152 19.34 -7.92 -25.40
CA ASP A 152 18.71 -8.99 -26.17
C ASP A 152 19.08 -8.90 -27.66
N CYS A 153 20.32 -9.28 -27.95
CA CYS A 153 20.86 -9.34 -29.30
C CYS A 153 21.92 -10.43 -29.43
N CYS A 154 22.20 -10.86 -30.67
CA CYS A 154 23.28 -11.79 -30.93
C CYS A 154 24.62 -11.22 -30.47
N PHE A 155 25.48 -12.07 -29.90
CA PHE A 155 26.81 -11.69 -29.41
C PHE A 155 26.81 -10.64 -28.30
N ALA A 156 25.70 -10.47 -27.59
CA ALA A 156 25.56 -9.52 -26.48
C ALA A 156 26.67 -9.62 -25.42
N ALA A 157 27.19 -10.82 -25.14
CA ALA A 157 28.32 -11.01 -24.20
C ALA A 157 29.63 -10.32 -24.65
N ALA A 158 29.79 -9.97 -25.93
CA ALA A 158 30.97 -9.27 -26.42
C ALA A 158 30.97 -7.76 -26.11
N ALA A 159 29.81 -7.20 -25.74
CA ALA A 159 29.70 -5.83 -25.22
C ALA A 159 30.56 -5.61 -23.97
N PHE A 160 30.88 -6.67 -23.22
CA PHE A 160 31.62 -6.63 -21.97
C PHE A 160 32.95 -5.87 -22.04
N SER A 161 33.75 -6.09 -23.08
CA SER A 161 35.06 -5.45 -23.25
C SER A 161 34.98 -3.93 -23.35
N ALA A 162 33.87 -3.39 -23.85
CA ALA A 162 33.63 -1.95 -23.92
C ALA A 162 33.32 -1.32 -22.54
N PHE A 163 32.75 -2.10 -21.60
CA PHE A 163 32.42 -1.62 -20.26
C PHE A 163 33.58 -1.75 -19.25
N GLU A 164 34.57 -2.62 -19.49
CA GLU A 164 35.78 -2.74 -18.66
C GLU A 164 36.77 -1.57 -18.87
N GLY A 165 36.89 -1.05 -20.09
CA GLY A 165 37.76 0.09 -20.44
C GLY A 165 39.18 -0.34 -20.80
N GLY A 166 39.69 0.08 -21.97
CA GLY A 166 41.08 -0.11 -22.39
C GLY A 166 41.20 -0.30 -23.90
N PRO A 167 42.19 0.31 -24.59
CA PRO A 167 42.38 0.13 -26.02
C PRO A 167 43.18 -1.16 -26.32
N ASP A 168 42.88 -1.71 -27.49
CA ASP A 168 43.60 -2.73 -28.26
C ASP A 168 43.68 -4.18 -27.72
N GLY A 169 43.21 -5.08 -28.58
CA GLY A 169 43.04 -6.54 -28.42
C GLY A 169 44.31 -7.38 -28.23
N VAL A 170 45.32 -6.92 -27.50
CA VAL A 170 46.43 -7.77 -27.00
C VAL A 170 46.43 -7.86 -25.46
N ALA A 171 45.46 -7.23 -24.81
CA ALA A 171 45.38 -7.15 -23.36
C ALA A 171 44.45 -8.21 -22.71
N ILE A 172 43.97 -9.28 -23.35
CA ILE A 172 43.06 -10.22 -22.65
C ILE A 172 43.78 -10.96 -21.49
N GLU A 173 45.10 -11.15 -21.58
CA GLU A 173 45.93 -11.71 -20.48
C GLU A 173 46.53 -10.64 -19.55
N LYS A 174 46.81 -9.42 -20.05
CA LYS A 174 47.36 -8.31 -19.23
C LYS A 174 46.30 -7.41 -18.58
N ALA A 175 45.06 -7.38 -19.10
CA ALA A 175 43.90 -6.71 -18.50
C ALA A 175 43.34 -7.50 -17.31
N LYS A 176 43.52 -8.82 -17.28
CA LYS A 176 43.35 -9.62 -16.05
C LYS A 176 44.23 -9.11 -14.90
N ALA A 177 45.38 -8.51 -15.20
CA ALA A 177 46.30 -7.92 -14.22
C ALA A 177 46.07 -6.42 -13.99
N ALA A 178 45.55 -5.66 -14.97
CA ALA A 178 45.29 -4.23 -14.83
C ALA A 178 43.91 -3.89 -14.20
N PHE A 179 42.95 -4.83 -14.22
CA PHE A 179 41.62 -4.70 -13.60
C PHE A 179 41.44 -5.51 -12.31
N GLN A 180 42.52 -6.07 -11.76
CA GLN A 180 42.55 -6.36 -10.32
C GLN A 180 42.56 -5.03 -9.54
N VAL A 181 41.41 -4.36 -9.48
CA VAL A 181 41.08 -3.55 -8.30
C VAL A 181 40.76 -4.57 -7.21
N GLY A 182 41.82 -5.06 -6.58
CA GLY A 182 41.74 -6.09 -5.57
C GLY A 182 41.11 -5.55 -4.30
N TYR A 183 39.78 -5.51 -4.21
CA TYR A 183 39.03 -5.71 -2.97
C TYR A 183 37.59 -6.13 -3.31
N LYS A 184 37.21 -7.35 -2.91
CA LYS A 184 35.79 -7.70 -2.68
C LYS A 184 35.34 -6.92 -1.44
N THR A 185 34.78 -5.72 -1.61
CA THR A 185 34.06 -5.09 -0.50
C THR A 185 32.73 -5.83 -0.35
N VAL A 186 32.55 -6.53 0.78
CA VAL A 186 31.25 -7.09 1.17
C VAL A 186 30.40 -5.92 1.62
N GLY A 187 29.53 -5.44 0.72
CA GLY A 187 28.68 -4.28 0.96
C GLY A 187 27.62 -4.14 -0.13
N LYS A 188 26.55 -3.41 0.17
CA LYS A 188 25.48 -3.11 -0.79
C LYS A 188 25.97 -1.97 -1.70
N PRO A 189 26.09 -2.18 -3.02
CA PRO A 189 26.71 -1.19 -3.90
C PRO A 189 25.86 0.08 -3.97
N THR A 190 26.50 1.26 -3.91
CA THR A 190 25.82 2.54 -4.18
C THR A 190 25.95 2.97 -5.64
N LYS A 191 26.98 2.46 -6.32
CA LYS A 191 27.19 2.55 -7.76
C LYS A 191 27.76 1.25 -8.30
N GLY A 192 27.73 1.07 -9.62
CA GLY A 192 28.34 -0.08 -10.29
C GLY A 192 27.76 -0.30 -11.67
N THR A 193 28.22 -1.33 -12.37
CA THR A 193 27.69 -1.71 -13.69
C THR A 193 27.56 -3.22 -13.77
N THR A 194 26.39 -3.69 -14.19
CA THR A 194 26.15 -5.10 -14.52
C THR A 194 25.40 -5.21 -15.84
N LEU A 195 25.71 -6.27 -16.59
CA LEU A 195 25.12 -6.61 -17.87
C LEU A 195 24.41 -7.95 -17.75
N LEU A 196 23.17 -8.03 -18.24
CA LEU A 196 22.49 -9.29 -18.53
C LEU A 196 22.36 -9.43 -20.05
N CYS A 197 23.13 -10.35 -20.61
CA CYS A 197 23.14 -10.63 -22.03
C CYS A 197 22.27 -11.85 -22.31
N SER A 198 21.38 -11.76 -23.31
CA SER A 198 20.54 -12.88 -23.74
C SER A 198 21.34 -14.11 -24.15
N SER A 199 22.52 -13.87 -24.73
CA SER A 199 23.29 -14.84 -25.47
C SER A 199 24.76 -14.81 -25.03
N SER A 200 25.34 -15.98 -24.76
CA SER A 200 26.79 -16.15 -24.59
C SER A 200 27.53 -16.00 -25.93
N GLN A 201 28.87 -15.88 -25.91
CA GLN A 201 29.69 -15.83 -27.12
C GLN A 201 29.49 -17.04 -28.07
N LYS A 202 28.93 -18.15 -27.58
CA LYS A 202 28.78 -19.42 -28.32
C LYS A 202 27.35 -19.74 -28.77
N SER A 203 26.36 -18.92 -28.41
CA SER A 203 24.94 -19.19 -28.67
C SER A 203 24.23 -17.88 -29.02
N PRO A 204 23.68 -17.72 -30.24
CA PRO A 204 23.03 -16.48 -30.68
C PRO A 204 21.63 -16.30 -30.08
N SER A 205 21.14 -15.04 -30.00
CA SER A 205 19.74 -14.74 -29.70
C SER A 205 18.80 -15.30 -30.78
N ARG A 206 17.59 -15.71 -30.39
CA ARG A 206 16.58 -16.31 -31.27
C ARG A 206 15.18 -15.75 -31.01
N LEU A 207 14.33 -15.78 -32.05
CA LEU A 207 12.90 -15.50 -31.95
C LEU A 207 12.12 -16.76 -31.58
N LEU A 208 10.96 -16.60 -30.95
CA LEU A 208 10.03 -17.73 -30.77
C LEU A 208 9.53 -18.24 -32.13
N PRO A 209 9.23 -19.55 -32.26
CA PRO A 209 8.73 -20.12 -33.51
C PRO A 209 7.43 -19.48 -34.03
N ASP A 210 6.60 -18.96 -33.13
CA ASP A 210 5.34 -18.26 -33.44
C ASP A 210 5.54 -16.78 -33.81
N GLY A 211 6.77 -16.27 -33.74
CA GLY A 211 7.10 -14.87 -34.00
C GLY A 211 6.52 -13.88 -32.99
N SER A 212 6.02 -14.35 -31.84
CA SER A 212 5.33 -13.49 -30.86
C SER A 212 6.29 -12.58 -30.08
N SER A 213 7.52 -13.02 -29.81
CA SER A 213 8.55 -12.32 -29.05
C SER A 213 9.93 -12.94 -29.31
N THR A 214 11.01 -12.32 -28.84
CA THR A 214 12.30 -13.01 -28.69
C THR A 214 12.19 -14.10 -27.60
N MET A 215 12.95 -15.19 -27.75
CA MET A 215 12.96 -16.28 -26.75
C MET A 215 13.43 -15.77 -25.39
N PHE A 216 14.52 -15.00 -25.36
CA PHE A 216 15.07 -14.45 -24.14
C PHE A 216 14.08 -13.52 -23.43
N THR A 217 13.51 -12.53 -24.12
CA THR A 217 12.62 -11.57 -23.46
C THR A 217 11.31 -12.22 -23.01
N LYS A 218 10.82 -13.24 -23.73
CA LYS A 218 9.69 -14.05 -23.25
C LYS A 218 10.04 -14.74 -21.94
N ALA A 219 11.14 -15.49 -21.90
CA ALA A 219 11.58 -16.23 -20.71
C ALA A 219 11.93 -15.29 -19.55
N PHE A 220 12.54 -14.13 -19.82
CA PHE A 220 12.87 -13.11 -18.83
C PHE A 220 11.61 -12.53 -18.16
N LEU A 221 10.62 -12.15 -18.95
CA LEU A 221 9.35 -11.65 -18.43
C LEU A 221 8.55 -12.75 -17.72
N ASP A 222 8.61 -13.99 -18.20
CA ASP A 222 8.01 -15.13 -17.52
C ASP A 222 8.70 -15.41 -16.18
N ALA A 223 10.02 -15.28 -16.11
CA ALA A 223 10.78 -15.40 -14.87
C ALA A 223 10.38 -14.33 -13.85
N LEU A 224 10.18 -13.09 -14.30
CA LEU A 224 9.68 -12.00 -13.46
C LEU A 224 8.22 -12.20 -13.01
N ALA A 225 7.38 -12.80 -13.87
CA ALA A 225 5.98 -13.09 -13.55
C ALA A 225 5.82 -14.33 -12.65
N GLN A 226 6.67 -15.34 -12.82
CA GLN A 226 6.66 -16.56 -12.01
C GLN A 226 7.34 -16.33 -10.66
N GLY A 227 8.45 -15.59 -10.62
CA GLY A 227 9.24 -15.40 -9.40
C GLY A 227 10.04 -16.64 -8.99
N THR A 228 10.55 -16.62 -7.76
CA THR A 228 11.24 -17.77 -7.14
C THR A 228 10.63 -18.08 -5.78
N LYS A 229 10.79 -19.33 -5.32
CA LYS A 229 10.41 -19.73 -3.95
C LYS A 229 11.28 -19.11 -2.85
N SER A 230 12.23 -18.25 -3.22
CA SER A 230 13.03 -17.49 -2.26
C SER A 230 12.12 -16.66 -1.37
N PRO A 231 12.30 -16.65 -0.04
CA PRO A 231 11.50 -15.83 0.87
C PRO A 231 11.74 -14.32 0.71
N HIS A 232 12.69 -13.93 -0.16
CA HIS A 232 13.00 -12.53 -0.43
C HIS A 232 12.01 -11.93 -1.42
N TYR A 233 11.37 -10.81 -1.02
CA TYR A 233 10.39 -10.04 -1.82
C TYR A 233 10.91 -9.47 -3.12
N LEU A 234 12.23 -9.34 -3.23
CA LEU A 234 12.89 -8.86 -4.42
C LEU A 234 13.84 -9.93 -4.93
N LEU A 235 13.75 -10.22 -6.22
CA LEU A 235 14.71 -10.99 -6.98
C LEU A 235 15.93 -10.12 -7.30
N THR A 236 17.10 -10.73 -7.21
CA THR A 236 18.33 -10.17 -7.78
C THR A 236 18.37 -10.39 -9.29
N LEU A 237 19.25 -9.68 -10.01
CA LEU A 237 19.44 -9.93 -11.45
C LEU A 237 19.92 -11.37 -11.71
N ARG A 238 20.68 -11.96 -10.77
CA ARG A 238 21.10 -13.36 -10.86
C ARG A 238 19.93 -14.33 -10.70
N ASP A 239 19.00 -14.07 -9.78
CA ASP A 239 17.80 -14.89 -9.61
C ASP A 239 16.98 -14.91 -10.90
N VAL A 240 16.71 -13.72 -11.46
CA VAL A 240 15.98 -13.60 -12.72
C VAL A 240 16.72 -14.31 -13.85
N LYS A 241 18.05 -14.17 -13.96
CA LYS A 241 18.84 -14.90 -14.95
C LYS A 241 18.73 -16.41 -14.79
N ASN A 242 18.80 -16.93 -13.56
CA ASN A 242 18.74 -18.37 -13.31
C ASN A 242 17.39 -18.94 -13.74
N VAL A 243 16.28 -18.33 -13.33
CA VAL A 243 14.94 -18.76 -13.75
C VAL A 243 14.76 -18.62 -15.26
N THR A 244 15.27 -17.54 -15.86
CA THR A 244 15.27 -17.37 -17.32
C THR A 244 16.00 -18.51 -18.02
N ALA A 245 17.17 -18.91 -17.50
CA ALA A 245 17.95 -20.02 -18.06
C ALA A 245 17.22 -21.36 -17.89
N ASP A 246 16.57 -21.59 -16.76
CA ASP A 246 15.79 -22.81 -16.49
C ASP A 246 14.61 -22.92 -17.47
N LEU A 247 13.88 -21.83 -17.71
CA LEU A 247 12.78 -21.78 -18.69
C LEU A 247 13.23 -22.01 -20.14
N LEU A 248 14.51 -21.75 -20.45
CA LEU A 248 15.10 -21.94 -21.76
C LEU A 248 15.79 -23.30 -21.92
N MET A 249 16.04 -24.04 -20.82
CA MET A 249 16.88 -25.24 -20.81
C MET A 249 16.37 -26.34 -21.75
N ASP A 250 15.04 -26.53 -21.78
CA ASP A 250 14.39 -27.59 -22.56
C ASP A 250 14.01 -27.16 -23.99
N ILE A 251 14.30 -25.91 -24.37
CA ILE A 251 13.99 -25.39 -25.71
C ILE A 251 15.21 -25.60 -26.62
N PRO A 252 15.09 -26.37 -27.72
CA PRO A 252 16.18 -26.55 -28.67
C PRO A 252 16.70 -25.22 -29.21
N ASP A 253 18.03 -25.09 -29.32
CA ASP A 253 18.73 -23.89 -29.81
C ASP A 253 18.43 -22.58 -29.05
N ALA A 254 17.87 -22.66 -27.85
CA ALA A 254 17.59 -21.51 -27.03
C ALA A 254 18.87 -20.77 -26.59
N PRO A 255 18.80 -19.44 -26.44
CA PRO A 255 19.94 -18.65 -26.02
C PRO A 255 20.27 -18.92 -24.54
N LYS A 256 21.56 -18.85 -24.19
CA LYS A 256 22.03 -19.04 -22.81
C LYS A 256 22.36 -17.68 -22.18
N PRO A 257 21.50 -17.17 -21.27
CA PRO A 257 21.70 -15.85 -20.71
C PRO A 257 22.89 -15.82 -19.74
N VAL A 258 23.62 -14.71 -19.74
CA VAL A 258 24.84 -14.52 -18.95
C VAL A 258 24.80 -13.18 -18.24
N VAL A 259 25.14 -13.19 -16.94
CA VAL A 259 25.39 -11.97 -16.16
C VAL A 259 26.88 -11.67 -16.15
N LEU A 260 27.26 -10.44 -16.46
CA LEU A 260 28.63 -9.94 -16.45
C LEU A 260 28.69 -8.65 -15.63
N SER A 261 29.58 -8.57 -14.64
CA SER A 261 29.67 -7.43 -13.73
C SER A 261 31.04 -6.73 -13.87
N PRO A 262 31.21 -5.85 -14.86
CA PRO A 262 32.50 -5.18 -15.14
C PRO A 262 32.92 -4.15 -14.08
N ASP A 263 32.00 -3.65 -13.25
CA ASP A 263 32.30 -2.71 -12.18
C ASP A 263 31.68 -3.20 -10.86
N GLN A 264 32.53 -3.79 -10.02
CA GLN A 264 32.21 -4.32 -8.69
C GLN A 264 32.91 -3.53 -7.58
N SER A 265 33.28 -2.27 -7.86
CA SER A 265 34.09 -1.43 -6.96
C SER A 265 33.47 -1.21 -5.58
N GLU A 266 32.16 -1.40 -5.43
CA GLU A 266 31.41 -1.27 -4.17
C GLU A 266 30.55 -2.51 -3.85
N GLY A 267 30.85 -3.66 -4.45
CA GLY A 267 29.98 -4.83 -4.46
C GLY A 267 29.34 -5.07 -5.84
N ASP A 268 28.69 -6.21 -6.00
CA ASP A 268 28.12 -6.62 -7.29
C ASP A 268 26.66 -6.16 -7.42
N VAL A 269 26.40 -5.28 -8.39
CA VAL A 269 25.03 -4.80 -8.70
C VAL A 269 24.12 -5.95 -9.11
N ALA A 270 24.65 -7.04 -9.66
CA ALA A 270 23.84 -8.22 -10.03
C ALA A 270 23.21 -8.93 -8.82
N ASP A 271 23.80 -8.78 -7.63
CA ASP A 271 23.35 -9.40 -6.38
C ASP A 271 22.42 -8.47 -5.57
N LEU A 272 22.14 -7.27 -6.09
CA LEU A 272 21.23 -6.32 -5.48
C LEU A 272 19.77 -6.79 -5.66
N PRO A 273 18.97 -6.91 -4.58
CA PRO A 273 17.54 -7.18 -4.71
C PRO A 273 16.87 -6.02 -5.45
N PHE A 274 16.28 -6.27 -6.62
CA PHE A 274 15.84 -5.21 -7.54
C PHE A 274 14.43 -5.42 -8.10
N PHE A 275 14.09 -6.64 -8.52
CA PHE A 275 12.81 -6.92 -9.17
C PHE A 275 11.80 -7.52 -8.20
N PRO A 276 10.52 -7.15 -8.22
CA PRO A 276 9.49 -7.82 -7.43
C PRO A 276 9.50 -9.34 -7.62
N ASN A 277 9.46 -10.09 -6.51
CA ASN A 277 9.33 -11.55 -6.50
C ASN A 277 7.88 -11.94 -6.15
N PRO A 278 7.02 -12.25 -7.14
CA PRO A 278 5.63 -12.62 -6.88
C PRO A 278 5.49 -13.95 -6.11
N CYS A 279 6.51 -14.81 -6.12
CA CYS A 279 6.55 -16.06 -5.37
C CYS A 279 7.23 -15.95 -4.00
N ALA A 280 7.73 -14.77 -3.61
CA ALA A 280 8.29 -14.54 -2.27
C ALA A 280 7.31 -14.90 -1.16
N HIS A 281 6.03 -14.90 -1.53
CA HIS A 281 4.97 -15.58 -0.82
C HIS A 281 4.11 -16.32 -1.85
N MET A 282 3.94 -17.65 -1.67
CA MET A 282 2.54 -18.09 -1.63
C MET A 282 1.92 -17.17 -0.58
N PRO A 283 0.97 -16.28 -0.91
CA PRO A 283 0.38 -15.40 0.08
C PRO A 283 0.11 -16.28 1.27
N THR A 284 0.69 -15.95 2.43
CA THR A 284 0.35 -16.66 3.67
C THR A 284 -1.15 -16.84 3.59
N SER A 285 -1.60 -18.09 3.61
CA SER A 285 -3.02 -18.39 3.40
C SER A 285 -3.87 -17.71 4.45
N SER A 286 -3.25 -17.05 5.43
CA SER A 286 -3.85 -16.16 6.38
C SER A 286 -3.04 -14.88 6.63
N PHE A 287 -3.71 -13.84 7.12
CA PHE A 287 -3.08 -12.65 7.71
C PHE A 287 -3.63 -12.43 9.12
N GLU A 288 -2.93 -11.64 9.93
CA GLU A 288 -3.30 -11.34 11.31
C GLU A 288 -4.15 -10.07 11.41
N PHE A 289 -5.17 -10.13 12.25
CA PHE A 289 -5.93 -8.96 12.71
C PHE A 289 -5.78 -8.87 14.23
N SER A 290 -5.37 -7.71 14.73
CA SER A 290 -5.16 -7.51 16.17
C SER A 290 -5.88 -6.29 16.70
N ILE A 291 -6.37 -6.37 17.93
CA ILE A 291 -6.94 -5.26 18.69
C ILE A 291 -6.16 -5.19 20.00
N GLN A 292 -5.30 -4.18 20.18
CA GLN A 292 -4.31 -4.16 21.26
C GLN A 292 -4.34 -2.85 22.07
N PRO A 293 -4.07 -2.91 23.38
CA PRO A 293 -3.86 -1.71 24.17
C PRO A 293 -2.48 -1.11 23.88
N GLY A 294 -2.39 0.20 23.70
CA GLY A 294 -1.10 0.86 23.50
C GLY A 294 -1.20 2.32 23.05
N ASP A 295 -0.03 2.94 22.87
CA ASP A 295 0.09 4.23 22.21
C ASP A 295 0.52 4.03 20.75
N ILE A 296 -0.36 4.44 19.84
CA ILE A 296 -0.17 4.34 18.39
C ILE A 296 1.10 5.07 17.91
N THR A 297 1.56 6.11 18.63
CA THR A 297 2.78 6.85 18.26
C THR A 297 4.07 6.07 18.56
N SER A 298 4.01 5.14 19.52
CA SER A 298 5.13 4.25 19.89
C SER A 298 4.96 2.83 19.34
N PHE A 299 3.92 2.57 18.54
CA PHE A 299 3.65 1.25 17.99
C PHE A 299 4.38 1.06 16.66
N LYS A 300 5.09 -0.06 16.52
CA LYS A 300 5.85 -0.38 15.31
C LYS A 300 4.91 -0.93 14.23
N ALA A 301 4.97 -0.34 13.04
CA ALA A 301 4.27 -0.78 11.84
C ALA A 301 4.91 -0.15 10.60
N ASP A 302 4.66 -0.67 9.41
CA ASP A 302 5.21 -0.07 8.18
C ASP A 302 4.45 1.22 7.82
N ALA A 303 3.14 1.26 8.11
CA ALA A 303 2.30 2.42 7.90
C ALA A 303 1.28 2.64 9.04
N LEU A 304 1.21 3.87 9.52
CA LEU A 304 0.15 4.37 10.39
C LEU A 304 -0.90 5.11 9.55
N ALA A 305 -2.14 4.61 9.50
CA ALA A 305 -3.23 5.26 8.81
C ALA A 305 -4.05 6.19 9.73
N LEU A 306 -4.31 7.41 9.25
CA LEU A 306 -4.94 8.50 9.97
C LEU A 306 -6.03 9.12 9.09
N LYS A 307 -7.21 9.36 9.68
CA LYS A 307 -8.23 10.19 9.03
C LYS A 307 -7.92 11.67 9.24
N TYR A 308 -8.10 12.47 8.20
CA TYR A 308 -8.07 13.92 8.25
C TYR A 308 -9.47 14.46 7.96
N ALA A 309 -10.19 14.86 9.00
CA ALA A 309 -11.60 15.25 8.92
C ALA A 309 -11.77 16.74 8.61
N GLN A 310 -11.06 17.21 7.58
CA GLN A 310 -10.95 18.63 7.18
C GLN A 310 -10.45 19.53 8.33
N GLY A 311 -9.60 18.95 9.18
CA GLY A 311 -9.04 19.53 10.40
C GLY A 311 -8.31 18.45 11.18
N PHE A 312 -7.42 18.87 12.08
CA PHE A 312 -6.62 17.96 12.91
C PHE A 312 -7.27 17.74 14.29
N TYR A 313 -7.58 16.49 14.62
CA TYR A 313 -8.31 16.07 15.83
C TYR A 313 -7.75 14.81 16.51
N GLY A 314 -7.21 14.95 17.71
CA GLY A 314 -6.69 13.82 18.47
C GLY A 314 -5.41 13.27 17.86
N THR A 315 -5.42 12.00 17.41
CA THR A 315 -4.19 11.29 16.97
C THR A 315 -3.53 11.92 15.75
N ASP A 316 -4.30 12.31 14.73
CA ASP A 316 -3.77 12.95 13.53
C ASP A 316 -3.10 14.29 13.84
N LYS A 317 -3.66 15.07 14.80
CA LYS A 317 -3.07 16.31 15.32
C LYS A 317 -1.75 16.06 16.02
N ILE A 318 -1.68 15.02 16.86
CA ILE A 318 -0.45 14.66 17.58
C ILE A 318 0.64 14.28 16.58
N VAL A 319 0.32 13.40 15.62
CA VAL A 319 1.27 12.97 14.58
C VAL A 319 1.70 14.15 13.70
N ALA A 320 0.77 15.00 13.26
CA ALA A 320 1.09 16.20 12.47
C ALA A 320 2.04 17.16 13.23
N SER A 321 1.84 17.34 14.53
CA SER A 321 2.73 18.15 15.38
C SER A 321 4.13 17.53 15.49
N LEU A 322 4.22 16.21 15.66
CA LEU A 322 5.51 15.49 15.72
C LEU A 322 6.27 15.58 14.38
N LEU A 323 5.56 15.46 13.26
CA LEU A 323 6.12 15.63 11.91
C LEU A 323 6.59 17.07 11.69
N SER A 324 5.82 18.06 12.15
CA SER A 324 6.19 19.48 12.09
C SER A 324 7.50 19.76 12.83
N ASN A 325 7.69 19.13 14.00
CA ASN A 325 8.93 19.25 14.76
C ASN A 325 10.14 18.62 14.04
N LYS A 326 9.92 17.75 13.04
CA LYS A 326 10.95 17.21 12.13
C LYS A 326 11.08 17.99 10.81
N GLY A 327 10.48 19.17 10.72
CA GLY A 327 10.58 20.08 9.58
C GLY A 327 9.66 19.74 8.41
N ILE A 328 8.59 18.97 8.64
CA ILE A 328 7.55 18.71 7.62
C ILE A 328 6.47 19.78 7.76
N ASP A 329 6.19 20.52 6.69
CA ASP A 329 5.13 21.54 6.73
C ASP A 329 3.76 20.89 6.90
N VAL A 330 3.04 21.28 7.96
CA VAL A 330 1.71 20.78 8.31
C VAL A 330 0.70 21.00 7.18
N ASN A 331 0.86 22.04 6.35
CA ASN A 331 -0.03 22.29 5.20
C ASN A 331 0.05 21.16 4.15
N THR A 332 1.17 20.46 4.07
CA THR A 332 1.35 19.32 3.17
C THR A 332 0.61 18.07 3.64
N LEU A 333 0.12 18.05 4.89
CA LEU A 333 -0.55 16.92 5.52
C LEU A 333 -2.09 16.99 5.43
N GLN A 334 -2.64 17.94 4.67
CA GLN A 334 -4.07 18.25 4.62
C GLN A 334 -4.71 17.78 3.30
N PRO A 335 -5.07 16.48 3.17
CA PRO A 335 -5.77 15.99 1.99
C PRO A 335 -7.22 16.47 1.96
N ILE A 336 -7.71 16.83 0.77
CA ILE A 336 -9.15 17.02 0.54
C ILE A 336 -9.89 15.68 0.61
N ILE A 337 -11.22 15.71 0.72
CA ILE A 337 -12.04 14.50 0.78
C ILE A 337 -11.74 13.57 -0.41
N GLY A 338 -11.41 12.32 -0.12
CA GLY A 338 -11.05 11.29 -1.12
C GLY A 338 -9.59 11.29 -1.56
N ASP A 339 -8.81 12.30 -1.19
CA ASP A 339 -7.37 12.39 -1.43
C ASP A 339 -6.56 11.86 -0.23
N TYR A 340 -5.24 11.71 -0.40
CA TYR A 340 -4.35 11.19 0.64
C TYR A 340 -2.96 11.86 0.67
N ARG A 341 -2.25 11.73 1.79
CA ARG A 341 -0.84 12.10 1.94
C ARG A 341 -0.07 10.95 2.58
N TYR A 342 0.99 10.49 1.94
CA TYR A 342 1.86 9.42 2.43
C TYR A 342 3.26 9.96 2.67
N ILE A 343 3.71 9.93 3.92
CA ILE A 343 4.90 10.67 4.36
C ILE A 343 5.77 9.77 5.23
N GLU A 344 7.08 9.77 4.99
CA GLU A 344 8.07 9.13 5.86
C GLU A 344 8.14 9.87 7.20
N THR A 345 8.06 9.13 8.31
CA THR A 345 7.91 9.74 9.64
C THR A 345 9.22 10.28 10.20
N ARG A 346 10.36 9.95 9.60
CA ARG A 346 11.71 10.33 10.08
C ARG A 346 11.91 9.94 11.55
N ASN A 347 11.38 8.78 11.94
CA ASN A 347 11.41 8.25 13.30
C ASN A 347 10.78 9.19 14.36
N CYS A 348 9.87 10.10 13.98
CA CYS A 348 9.11 10.89 14.96
C CYS A 348 8.03 10.07 15.67
N ILE A 349 7.62 8.97 15.05
CA ILE A 349 6.79 7.89 15.59
C ILE A 349 7.44 6.56 15.18
N GLN A 350 7.04 5.45 15.80
CA GLN A 350 7.61 4.12 15.51
C GLN A 350 7.11 3.47 14.22
N ALA A 351 6.07 4.02 13.60
CA ALA A 351 5.67 3.63 12.26
C ALA A 351 6.60 4.26 11.22
N ASP A 352 6.99 3.52 10.19
CA ASP A 352 7.93 4.02 9.17
C ASP A 352 7.29 5.16 8.35
N HIS A 353 6.00 5.04 8.04
CA HIS A 353 5.23 6.01 7.27
C HIS A 353 3.91 6.39 7.96
N ALA A 354 3.46 7.63 7.71
CA ALA A 354 2.13 8.11 8.07
C ALA A 354 1.29 8.33 6.80
N LEU A 355 0.09 7.74 6.76
CA LEU A 355 -0.89 7.89 5.70
C LEU A 355 -2.08 8.71 6.23
N PHE A 356 -2.23 9.94 5.77
CA PHE A 356 -3.41 10.77 6.02
C PHE A 356 -4.40 10.59 4.88
N ILE A 357 -5.67 10.30 5.17
CA ILE A 357 -6.75 10.24 4.17
C ILE A 357 -7.80 11.29 4.50
N GLY A 358 -8.16 12.10 3.51
CA GLY A 358 -9.17 13.14 3.65
C GLY A 358 -10.56 12.54 3.72
N VAL A 359 -11.27 12.80 4.81
CA VAL A 359 -12.65 12.35 5.06
C VAL A 359 -13.57 13.55 5.29
N PRO A 360 -14.91 13.38 5.21
CA PRO A 360 -15.85 14.43 5.62
C PRO A 360 -15.54 14.98 7.02
N GLN A 361 -16.00 16.19 7.29
CA GLN A 361 -15.88 16.78 8.63
C GLN A 361 -16.43 15.83 9.69
N LEU A 362 -15.86 15.87 10.91
CA LEU A 362 -16.22 14.96 12.02
C LEU A 362 -17.73 14.85 12.24
N PHE A 363 -18.45 15.96 12.02
CA PHE A 363 -19.90 16.01 12.12
C PHE A 363 -20.64 15.07 11.14
N TYR A 364 -20.15 14.97 9.90
CA TYR A 364 -20.77 14.15 8.85
C TYR A 364 -20.19 12.74 8.76
N PHE A 365 -19.09 12.48 9.48
CA PHE A 365 -18.34 11.23 9.42
C PHE A 365 -19.05 10.11 10.18
N ASN A 366 -19.84 9.32 9.44
CA ASN A 366 -20.71 8.27 9.98
C ASN A 366 -20.14 6.85 9.76
N TYR A 367 -20.89 5.80 10.16
CA TYR A 367 -20.48 4.40 10.01
C TYR A 367 -20.12 4.01 8.56
N GLN A 368 -20.83 4.51 7.55
CA GLN A 368 -20.52 4.23 6.15
C GLN A 368 -19.20 4.87 5.73
N ASP A 369 -18.91 6.07 6.24
CA ASP A 369 -17.64 6.75 5.96
C ASP A 369 -16.47 6.08 6.69
N ILE A 370 -16.68 5.52 7.89
CA ILE A 370 -15.69 4.69 8.59
C ILE A 370 -15.36 3.44 7.77
N GLN A 371 -16.38 2.74 7.26
CA GLN A 371 -16.21 1.57 6.40
C GLN A 371 -15.44 1.93 5.12
N LYS A 372 -15.83 3.02 4.44
CA LYS A 372 -15.13 3.52 3.23
C LYS A 372 -13.69 3.90 3.51
N PHE A 373 -13.44 4.62 4.60
CA PHE A 373 -12.09 5.01 5.02
C PHE A 373 -11.20 3.77 5.23
N ALA A 374 -11.69 2.77 5.97
CA ALA A 374 -10.94 1.54 6.23
C ALA A 374 -10.58 0.77 4.94
N ALA A 375 -11.54 0.67 4.00
CA ALA A 375 -11.27 0.10 2.68
C ALA A 375 -10.24 0.92 1.90
N GLN A 376 -10.42 2.25 1.86
CA GLN A 376 -9.56 3.17 1.14
C GLN A 376 -8.11 3.13 1.64
N VAL A 377 -7.87 2.92 2.93
CA VAL A 377 -6.51 2.73 3.48
C VAL A 377 -5.77 1.61 2.77
N LEU A 378 -6.38 0.41 2.71
CA LEU A 378 -5.75 -0.74 2.08
C LEU A 378 -5.62 -0.56 0.56
N GLN A 379 -6.65 -0.01 -0.09
CA GLN A 379 -6.65 0.27 -1.53
C GLN A 379 -5.54 1.27 -1.91
N THR A 380 -5.37 2.32 -1.11
CA THR A 380 -4.33 3.35 -1.34
C THR A 380 -2.94 2.73 -1.20
N LEU A 381 -2.70 2.00 -0.10
CA LEU A 381 -1.42 1.33 0.13
C LEU A 381 -1.10 0.28 -0.94
N ALA A 382 -2.10 -0.40 -1.49
CA ALA A 382 -1.91 -1.34 -2.60
C ALA A 382 -1.24 -0.69 -3.81
N GLY A 383 -1.58 0.57 -4.10
CA GLY A 383 -1.03 1.31 -5.23
C GLY A 383 0.31 1.98 -4.96
N ILE A 384 0.49 2.58 -3.78
CA ILE A 384 1.66 3.43 -3.49
C ILE A 384 2.75 2.74 -2.67
N ALA A 385 2.39 1.71 -1.90
CA ALA A 385 3.29 1.00 -0.99
C ALA A 385 2.95 -0.51 -0.97
N PRO A 386 3.02 -1.21 -2.11
CA PRO A 386 2.60 -2.61 -2.23
C PRO A 386 3.41 -3.57 -1.33
N ILE A 387 4.59 -3.13 -0.89
CA ILE A 387 5.45 -3.88 0.02
C ILE A 387 5.01 -3.85 1.49
N THR A 388 4.04 -3.02 1.86
CA THR A 388 3.53 -2.91 3.23
C THR A 388 3.03 -4.25 3.75
N ARG A 389 3.59 -4.68 4.88
CA ARG A 389 3.25 -5.90 5.62
C ARG A 389 2.36 -5.62 6.82
N HIS A 390 2.57 -4.49 7.50
CA HIS A 390 1.87 -4.16 8.73
C HIS A 390 1.27 -2.74 8.69
N VAL A 391 -0.06 -2.67 8.80
CA VAL A 391 -0.80 -1.41 8.92
C VAL A 391 -1.34 -1.27 10.35
N ALA A 392 -1.07 -0.13 10.98
CA ALA A 392 -1.61 0.21 12.29
C ALA A 392 -2.61 1.38 12.19
N MET A 393 -3.66 1.32 13.00
CA MET A 393 -4.78 2.26 12.98
C MET A 393 -5.32 2.47 14.40
N THR A 394 -6.04 3.57 14.61
CA THR A 394 -6.87 3.74 15.82
C THR A 394 -8.32 3.40 15.50
N ILE A 395 -9.15 3.22 16.52
CA ILE A 395 -10.61 3.20 16.32
C ILE A 395 -11.11 4.59 15.88
N HIS A 396 -12.13 4.61 15.04
CA HIS A 396 -12.78 5.86 14.62
C HIS A 396 -14.21 5.92 15.15
N GLY A 397 -14.72 7.12 15.44
CA GLY A 397 -16.09 7.31 15.95
C GLY A 397 -16.27 7.31 17.47
N ALA A 398 -15.41 6.62 18.23
CA ALA A 398 -15.58 6.42 19.69
C ALA A 398 -15.56 7.71 20.55
N ASN A 399 -15.14 8.85 19.98
CA ASN A 399 -15.15 10.17 20.65
C ASN A 399 -15.94 11.23 19.84
N CYS A 400 -16.70 10.81 18.82
CA CYS A 400 -17.55 11.68 18.00
C CYS A 400 -19.04 11.40 18.24
N GLY A 401 -19.34 10.74 19.36
CA GLY A 401 -20.67 10.32 19.76
C GLY A 401 -21.32 9.25 18.87
N LEU A 402 -20.51 8.42 18.22
CA LEU A 402 -20.94 7.17 17.61
C LEU A 402 -20.78 6.01 18.61
N ASP A 403 -21.55 4.96 18.44
CA ASP A 403 -21.38 3.71 19.17
C ASP A 403 -20.02 3.09 18.78
N GLU A 404 -19.12 2.96 19.74
CA GLU A 404 -17.76 2.49 19.49
C GLU A 404 -17.71 1.07 18.91
N ILE A 405 -18.67 0.22 19.25
CA ILE A 405 -18.70 -1.17 18.77
C ILE A 405 -19.21 -1.22 17.33
N GLU A 406 -20.28 -0.51 17.01
CA GLU A 406 -20.77 -0.42 15.62
C GLU A 406 -19.75 0.28 14.72
N ALA A 407 -19.04 1.29 15.23
CA ALA A 407 -17.96 1.95 14.52
C ALA A 407 -16.78 1.00 14.24
N PHE A 408 -16.39 0.18 15.21
CA PHE A 408 -15.40 -0.87 15.02
C PHE A 408 -15.83 -1.92 14.00
N LEU A 409 -17.07 -2.40 14.07
CA LEU A 409 -17.60 -3.38 13.11
C LEU A 409 -17.63 -2.81 11.68
N ALA A 410 -18.01 -1.54 11.53
CA ALA A 410 -17.97 -0.84 10.25
C ALA A 410 -16.53 -0.72 9.72
N GLN A 411 -15.58 -0.38 10.59
CA GLN A 411 -14.14 -0.30 10.25
C GLN A 411 -13.61 -1.66 9.80
N PHE A 412 -13.90 -2.74 10.54
CA PHE A 412 -13.49 -4.09 10.19
C PHE A 412 -14.10 -4.56 8.86
N LYS A 413 -15.38 -4.25 8.62
CA LYS A 413 -16.05 -4.53 7.35
C LYS A 413 -15.36 -3.85 6.16
N GLY A 414 -14.87 -2.63 6.34
CA GLY A 414 -14.10 -1.93 5.30
C GLY A 414 -12.82 -2.67 4.92
N TYR A 415 -12.13 -3.27 5.89
CA TYR A 415 -10.98 -4.15 5.59
C TYR A 415 -11.40 -5.37 4.77
N LEU A 416 -12.51 -6.02 5.14
CA LEU A 416 -13.03 -7.17 4.40
C LEU A 416 -13.40 -6.80 2.96
N ASP A 417 -14.03 -5.65 2.73
CA ASP A 417 -14.38 -5.18 1.39
C ASP A 417 -13.14 -4.99 0.51
N ALA A 418 -12.08 -4.35 1.04
CA ALA A 418 -10.83 -4.18 0.32
C ALA A 418 -10.15 -5.52 0.00
N LEU A 419 -10.13 -6.44 0.97
CA LEU A 419 -9.58 -7.79 0.78
C LEU A 419 -10.33 -8.58 -0.29
N GLN A 420 -11.67 -8.52 -0.28
CA GLN A 420 -12.52 -9.20 -1.27
C GLN A 420 -12.37 -8.61 -2.67
N SER A 421 -12.21 -7.30 -2.77
CA SER A 421 -11.98 -6.63 -4.05
C SER A 421 -10.59 -6.92 -4.65
N GLY A 422 -9.69 -7.55 -3.88
CA GLY A 422 -8.29 -7.74 -4.28
C GLY A 422 -7.45 -6.46 -4.24
N GLN A 423 -7.99 -5.36 -3.71
CA GLN A 423 -7.33 -4.05 -3.67
C GLN A 423 -6.72 -3.80 -2.28
N PHE A 424 -5.61 -4.47 -1.99
CA PHE A 424 -4.84 -4.34 -0.75
C PHE A 424 -3.35 -4.64 -1.04
N PRO A 425 -2.39 -4.27 -0.15
CA PRO A 425 -0.98 -4.57 -0.36
C PRO A 425 -0.74 -6.08 -0.45
N LEU A 426 -0.07 -6.55 -1.50
CA LEU A 426 0.13 -7.98 -1.73
C LEU A 426 0.89 -8.66 -0.57
N ASN A 427 1.76 -7.90 0.09
CA ASN A 427 2.55 -8.36 1.23
C ASN A 427 1.86 -8.19 2.59
N LEU A 428 0.59 -7.77 2.62
CA LEU A 428 -0.11 -7.52 3.87
C LEU A 428 -0.19 -8.80 4.71
N GLU A 429 0.42 -8.73 5.88
CA GLU A 429 0.50 -9.79 6.88
C GLU A 429 -0.28 -9.45 8.13
N LYS A 430 -0.43 -8.16 8.46
CA LYS A 430 -1.06 -7.74 9.71
C LYS A 430 -1.79 -6.40 9.59
N ILE A 431 -3.00 -6.36 10.16
CA ILE A 431 -3.72 -5.11 10.45
C ILE A 431 -3.88 -5.04 11.98
N THR A 432 -3.56 -3.89 12.58
CA THR A 432 -3.69 -3.70 14.02
C THR A 432 -4.46 -2.44 14.36
N ILE A 433 -5.47 -2.57 15.21
CA ILE A 433 -6.16 -1.47 15.88
C ILE A 433 -5.54 -1.28 17.26
N ILE A 434 -5.07 -0.07 17.54
CA ILE A 434 -4.48 0.32 18.83
C ILE A 434 -5.36 1.36 19.51
N ASP A 435 -5.63 1.17 20.80
CA ASP A 435 -6.28 2.19 21.65
C ASP A 435 -5.58 2.26 23.02
N LYS A 436 -5.52 3.45 23.61
CA LYS A 436 -4.91 3.68 24.93
C LYS A 436 -5.80 3.19 26.07
N ASN A 437 -7.11 3.11 25.86
CA ASN A 437 -8.07 2.70 26.87
C ASN A 437 -8.24 1.17 26.86
N LEU A 438 -7.64 0.51 27.85
CA LEU A 438 -7.71 -0.95 28.00
C LEU A 438 -9.15 -1.48 28.09
N GLN A 439 -10.06 -0.78 28.78
CA GLN A 439 -11.45 -1.23 28.90
C GLN A 439 -12.17 -1.19 27.55
N ARG A 440 -11.90 -0.17 26.73
CA ARG A 440 -12.42 -0.10 25.36
C ARG A 440 -11.87 -1.26 24.53
N VAL A 441 -10.56 -1.50 24.57
CA VAL A 441 -9.94 -2.62 23.83
C VAL A 441 -10.59 -3.95 24.19
N GLU A 442 -10.88 -4.20 25.47
CA GLU A 442 -11.58 -5.42 25.91
C GLU A 442 -13.00 -5.51 25.33
N ARG A 443 -13.79 -4.42 25.38
CA ARG A 443 -15.14 -4.39 24.77
C ARG A 443 -15.11 -4.64 23.27
N LEU A 444 -14.14 -4.08 22.54
CA LEU A 444 -13.98 -4.31 21.10
C LEU A 444 -13.60 -5.75 20.79
N ARG A 445 -12.72 -6.35 21.60
CA ARG A 445 -12.31 -7.75 21.49
C ARG A 445 -13.50 -8.71 21.72
N GLU A 446 -14.26 -8.47 22.78
CA GLU A 446 -15.48 -9.24 23.09
C GLU A 446 -16.49 -9.12 21.94
N ALA A 447 -16.74 -7.90 21.46
CA ALA A 447 -17.63 -7.69 20.31
C ALA A 447 -17.14 -8.40 19.04
N PHE A 448 -15.82 -8.43 18.80
CA PHE A 448 -15.24 -9.18 17.69
C PHE A 448 -15.52 -10.68 17.83
N GLU A 449 -15.27 -11.26 19.00
CA GLU A 449 -15.52 -12.68 19.25
C GLU A 449 -17.01 -13.05 19.14
N GLU A 450 -17.89 -12.22 19.70
CA GLU A 450 -19.34 -12.42 19.60
C GLU A 450 -19.83 -12.44 18.15
N ASN A 451 -19.34 -11.51 17.31
CA ASN A 451 -19.80 -11.37 15.93
C ASN A 451 -19.13 -12.36 14.96
N PHE A 452 -17.93 -12.86 15.29
CA PHE A 452 -17.11 -13.64 14.37
C PHE A 452 -16.69 -15.03 14.87
N SER A 453 -17.10 -15.47 16.07
CA SER A 453 -16.79 -16.81 16.60
C SER A 453 -17.24 -17.98 15.71
N HIS A 454 -18.24 -17.76 14.85
CA HIS A 454 -18.74 -18.76 13.90
C HIS A 454 -18.18 -18.60 12.48
N ALA A 455 -17.32 -17.61 12.25
CA ALA A 455 -16.74 -17.37 10.94
C ALA A 455 -15.60 -18.36 10.69
N ASN A 456 -15.80 -19.28 9.74
CA ASN A 456 -14.81 -20.32 9.41
C ASN A 456 -13.43 -19.75 9.02
N PHE A 457 -13.40 -18.52 8.49
CA PHE A 457 -12.19 -17.84 8.08
C PHE A 457 -11.42 -17.16 9.21
N ILE A 458 -11.94 -17.12 10.45
CA ILE A 458 -11.27 -16.52 11.61
C ILE A 458 -10.87 -17.62 12.60
N SER A 459 -9.64 -17.56 13.09
CA SER A 459 -9.13 -18.44 14.13
C SER A 459 -8.35 -17.65 15.17
N GLN A 460 -8.52 -17.94 16.46
CA GLN A 460 -7.78 -17.26 17.52
C GLN A 460 -6.32 -17.75 17.54
N THR A 461 -5.38 -16.85 17.75
CA THR A 461 -3.96 -17.20 17.95
C THR A 461 -3.65 -17.43 19.43
N ASN A 462 -2.41 -17.81 19.76
CA ASN A 462 -1.96 -17.89 21.15
C ASN A 462 -1.91 -16.52 21.83
N ASP A 463 -1.84 -15.44 21.06
CA ASP A 463 -1.98 -14.07 21.56
C ASP A 463 -3.47 -13.70 21.59
N ARG A 464 -3.98 -13.44 22.80
CA ARG A 464 -5.40 -13.11 23.04
C ARG A 464 -5.89 -11.89 22.27
N TRP A 465 -5.00 -11.02 21.82
CA TRP A 465 -5.32 -9.82 21.07
C TRP A 465 -5.32 -10.02 19.55
N THR A 466 -4.90 -11.20 19.09
CA THR A 466 -4.58 -11.45 17.69
C THR A 466 -5.36 -12.63 17.15
N TYR A 467 -5.97 -12.42 15.99
CA TYR A 467 -6.77 -13.37 15.25
C TYR A 467 -6.14 -13.60 13.89
N ARG A 468 -6.24 -14.82 13.38
CA ARG A 468 -5.72 -15.22 12.09
C ARG A 468 -6.88 -15.39 11.12
N LEU A 469 -6.82 -14.67 10.00
CA LEU A 469 -7.84 -14.59 8.96
C LEU A 469 -7.38 -15.36 7.71
N ASP A 470 -8.08 -16.42 7.32
CA ASP A 470 -7.76 -17.25 6.16
C ASP A 470 -8.23 -16.63 4.82
N LYS A 471 -7.27 -16.22 3.99
CA LYS A 471 -7.45 -15.61 2.65
C LYS A 471 -8.13 -16.54 1.65
N GLN A 472 -7.91 -17.85 1.72
CA GLN A 472 -8.54 -18.81 0.80
C GLN A 472 -10.01 -18.99 1.14
N GLN A 473 -10.33 -19.11 2.43
CA GLN A 473 -11.73 -19.22 2.87
C GLN A 473 -12.50 -17.91 2.69
N LEU A 474 -11.82 -16.76 2.83
CA LEU A 474 -12.36 -15.45 2.45
C LEU A 474 -12.79 -15.44 0.98
N ASN A 475 -11.98 -15.99 0.04
CA ASN A 475 -12.33 -16.04 -1.38
C ASN A 475 -13.34 -17.14 -1.77
N ILE A 476 -13.33 -18.30 -1.10
CA ILE A 476 -14.19 -19.46 -1.42
C ILE A 476 -15.65 -19.21 -1.01
N ASN A 477 -15.88 -18.59 0.15
CA ASN A 477 -17.24 -18.34 0.65
C ASN A 477 -17.88 -17.04 0.12
N PHE A 478 -17.14 -16.21 -0.62
CA PHE A 478 -17.61 -14.91 -1.13
C PHE A 478 -17.81 -14.83 -2.65
N ARG A 479 -17.78 -15.95 -3.37
CA ARG A 479 -18.35 -15.98 -4.73
C ARG A 479 -19.85 -15.71 -4.61
N SER A 480 -20.22 -14.47 -4.94
CA SER A 480 -21.56 -13.90 -5.12
C SER A 480 -22.70 -14.87 -4.85
N ASP A 481 -23.42 -14.66 -3.73
CA ASP A 481 -24.83 -15.00 -3.45
C ASP A 481 -25.09 -15.44 -1.99
N GLN A 482 -24.06 -15.60 -1.14
CA GLN A 482 -24.25 -16.14 0.24
C GLN A 482 -23.90 -15.25 1.44
N TRP A 483 -23.21 -14.10 1.26
CA TRP A 483 -23.05 -13.14 2.37
C TRP A 483 -24.39 -12.49 2.78
N SER A 484 -25.35 -12.43 1.86
CA SER A 484 -26.70 -11.91 2.11
C SER A 484 -27.61 -12.86 2.88
N SER A 485 -27.32 -14.17 2.95
CA SER A 485 -28.31 -15.14 3.43
C SER A 485 -27.92 -15.91 4.71
N LYS A 486 -26.67 -16.37 4.88
CA LYS A 486 -26.34 -17.25 6.03
C LYS A 486 -25.55 -16.60 7.18
N VAL A 487 -24.76 -15.57 6.92
CA VAL A 487 -24.17 -14.74 7.99
C VAL A 487 -25.23 -13.78 8.53
N SER A 488 -26.11 -13.29 7.66
CA SER A 488 -27.20 -12.35 7.96
C SER A 488 -28.29 -12.89 8.90
N GLU A 489 -28.46 -14.22 9.01
CA GLU A 489 -29.49 -14.83 9.87
C GLU A 489 -29.05 -15.05 11.33
N LYS A 490 -27.75 -15.06 11.63
CA LYS A 490 -27.23 -15.25 13.00
C LYS A 490 -26.29 -14.16 13.51
N ALA A 491 -25.60 -13.45 12.63
CA ALA A 491 -25.05 -12.13 12.93
C ALA A 491 -26.01 -11.13 12.26
N GLY A 492 -26.71 -10.30 13.03
CA GLY A 492 -27.75 -9.37 12.53
C GLY A 492 -27.20 -8.23 11.66
N ILE A 493 -26.51 -8.58 10.57
CA ILE A 493 -25.83 -7.71 9.60
C ILE A 493 -26.54 -7.81 8.24
N ALA A 494 -27.85 -8.08 8.24
CA ALA A 494 -28.72 -7.47 7.25
C ALA A 494 -29.06 -6.08 7.78
N SER A 495 -28.84 -5.05 6.98
CA SER A 495 -29.26 -3.66 7.23
C SER A 495 -30.80 -3.56 7.30
N LYS A 496 -31.42 -4.14 8.33
CA LYS A 496 -32.44 -3.38 9.05
C LYS A 496 -31.65 -2.26 9.70
N VAL A 497 -31.94 -1.01 9.31
CA VAL A 497 -31.44 0.15 10.04
C VAL A 497 -31.81 -0.10 11.49
N LYS A 498 -30.83 -0.48 12.32
CA LYS A 498 -31.10 -0.70 13.75
C LYS A 498 -31.61 0.64 14.26
N PRO A 499 -32.79 0.68 14.90
CA PRO A 499 -33.25 1.91 15.53
C PRO A 499 -32.16 2.37 16.51
N TYR A 500 -31.89 3.67 16.57
CA TYR A 500 -30.88 4.19 17.48
C TYR A 500 -31.53 4.86 18.69
N VAL A 501 -30.83 4.73 19.81
CA VAL A 501 -31.12 5.37 21.09
C VAL A 501 -30.16 6.53 21.26
N PHE A 502 -30.70 7.69 21.60
CA PHE A 502 -29.90 8.84 22.00
C PHE A 502 -29.80 8.89 23.52
N VAL A 503 -28.59 8.95 24.04
CA VAL A 503 -28.32 9.06 25.48
C VAL A 503 -27.94 10.49 25.83
N ALA A 504 -28.84 11.15 26.52
CA ALA A 504 -28.68 12.47 27.11
C ALA A 504 -28.08 12.30 28.51
N MET A 505 -26.77 12.55 28.68
CA MET A 505 -26.12 12.44 29.98
C MET A 505 -24.83 13.27 30.05
N PRO A 506 -24.36 13.63 31.26
CA PRO A 506 -23.08 14.32 31.41
C PRO A 506 -21.91 13.50 30.87
N PHE A 507 -21.06 14.12 30.05
CA PHE A 507 -19.84 13.48 29.53
C PHE A 507 -18.69 13.58 30.55
N LYS A 508 -18.82 12.85 31.66
CA LYS A 508 -17.82 12.80 32.73
C LYS A 508 -17.29 11.38 32.91
N LYS A 509 -16.01 11.25 33.29
CA LYS A 509 -15.33 9.95 33.44
C LYS A 509 -15.98 9.03 34.49
N ASP A 510 -16.55 9.60 35.55
CA ASP A 510 -17.29 8.86 36.58
C ASP A 510 -18.64 8.32 36.09
N MET A 511 -19.11 8.78 34.92
CA MET A 511 -20.33 8.32 34.27
C MET A 511 -20.08 7.29 33.16
N ASP A 512 -18.83 6.92 32.91
CA ASP A 512 -18.48 5.96 31.85
C ASP A 512 -19.05 4.57 32.16
N ASP A 513 -18.89 4.08 33.40
CA ASP A 513 -19.41 2.75 33.75
C ASP A 513 -20.95 2.71 33.68
N VAL A 514 -21.61 3.80 34.07
CA VAL A 514 -23.07 3.95 33.93
C VAL A 514 -23.47 3.87 32.46
N PHE A 515 -22.74 4.55 31.56
CA PHE A 515 -23.00 4.50 30.14
C PHE A 515 -22.74 3.12 29.54
N TYR A 516 -21.52 2.59 29.65
CA TYR A 516 -21.12 1.37 28.95
C TYR A 516 -21.85 0.13 29.47
N TYR A 517 -21.92 -0.05 30.79
CA TYR A 517 -22.51 -1.25 31.40
C TYR A 517 -23.99 -1.06 31.75
N GLY A 518 -24.37 0.13 32.21
CA GLY A 518 -25.75 0.40 32.63
C GLY A 518 -26.71 0.73 31.47
N ILE A 519 -26.24 1.39 30.40
CA ILE A 519 -27.10 1.92 29.34
C ILE A 519 -26.86 1.25 27.98
N GLN A 520 -25.62 1.22 27.51
CA GLN A 520 -25.27 0.72 26.18
C GLN A 520 -25.48 -0.79 26.07
N GLN A 521 -25.07 -1.57 27.07
CA GLN A 521 -25.28 -3.02 27.08
C GLN A 521 -26.77 -3.42 26.94
N PRO A 522 -27.70 -2.94 27.79
CA PRO A 522 -29.11 -3.29 27.65
C PRO A 522 -29.74 -2.72 26.37
N ALA A 523 -29.33 -1.52 25.91
CA ALA A 523 -29.77 -0.97 24.63
C ALA A 523 -29.38 -1.89 23.45
N ARG A 524 -28.13 -2.37 23.44
CA ARG A 524 -27.64 -3.31 22.42
C ARG A 524 -28.33 -4.66 22.51
N ALA A 525 -28.56 -5.19 23.71
CA ALA A 525 -29.31 -6.43 23.93
C ALA A 525 -30.76 -6.34 23.39
N ALA A 526 -31.38 -5.16 23.51
CA ALA A 526 -32.69 -4.87 22.92
C ALA A 526 -32.64 -4.60 21.39
N GLY A 527 -31.45 -4.57 20.79
CA GLY A 527 -31.23 -4.44 19.34
C GLY A 527 -31.04 -3.00 18.83
N PHE A 528 -30.76 -2.04 19.71
CA PHE A 528 -30.54 -0.64 19.35
C PHE A 528 -29.04 -0.32 19.17
N ILE A 529 -28.77 0.70 18.36
CA ILE A 529 -27.48 1.43 18.38
C ILE A 529 -27.56 2.46 19.50
N CYS A 530 -26.53 2.60 20.34
CA CYS A 530 -26.58 3.51 21.49
C CYS A 530 -25.55 4.64 21.33
N GLU A 531 -26.02 5.87 21.17
CA GLU A 531 -25.17 7.03 20.92
C GLU A 531 -25.29 8.08 22.03
N ARG A 532 -24.16 8.58 22.53
CA ARG A 532 -24.04 9.72 23.46
C ARG A 532 -23.22 10.81 22.81
N VAL A 533 -23.60 12.08 22.92
CA VAL A 533 -22.81 13.20 22.39
C VAL A 533 -21.92 13.79 23.48
N ASP A 534 -20.65 14.02 23.13
CA ASP A 534 -19.74 14.86 23.92
C ASP A 534 -19.80 16.29 23.40
N HIS A 535 -20.35 17.21 24.18
CA HIS A 535 -20.51 18.61 23.79
C HIS A 535 -19.16 19.34 23.64
N GLU A 536 -18.07 18.86 24.25
CA GLU A 536 -16.74 19.50 24.18
C GLU A 536 -15.96 19.14 22.91
N ALA A 537 -16.31 18.04 22.24
CA ALA A 537 -15.58 17.49 21.09
C ALA A 537 -15.87 18.19 19.75
N PHE A 538 -16.86 19.10 19.69
CA PHE A 538 -17.33 19.70 18.45
C PHE A 538 -17.10 21.22 18.41
N THR A 539 -16.36 21.70 17.41
CA THR A 539 -16.30 23.13 17.09
C THR A 539 -17.36 23.45 16.03
N GLY A 540 -18.53 23.94 16.44
CA GLY A 540 -19.62 24.31 15.51
C GLY A 540 -21.00 24.38 16.16
N ASP A 541 -22.06 24.29 15.35
CA ASP A 541 -23.48 24.32 15.77
C ASP A 541 -23.92 23.01 16.46
N ILE A 542 -23.35 22.75 17.64
CA ILE A 542 -23.61 21.55 18.48
C ILE A 542 -25.11 21.34 18.72
N LEU A 543 -25.85 22.43 18.95
CA LEU A 543 -27.27 22.40 19.27
C LEU A 543 -28.07 21.74 18.15
N ASP A 544 -27.82 22.11 16.90
CA ASP A 544 -28.53 21.51 15.76
C ASP A 544 -28.15 20.04 15.51
N GLN A 545 -26.99 19.59 16.00
CA GLN A 545 -26.61 18.17 15.96
C GLN A 545 -27.41 17.36 16.98
N VAL A 546 -27.44 17.86 18.22
CA VAL A 546 -28.16 17.24 19.33
C VAL A 546 -29.65 17.20 19.01
N LYS A 547 -30.21 18.28 18.46
CA LYS A 547 -31.60 18.29 17.98
C LYS A 547 -31.88 17.21 16.93
N ARG A 548 -31.03 17.09 15.90
CA ARG A 548 -31.20 16.04 14.86
C ARG A 548 -31.03 14.63 15.42
N LYS A 549 -30.10 14.43 16.37
CA LYS A 549 -29.91 13.16 17.06
C LYS A 549 -31.05 12.83 18.03
N ILE A 550 -31.76 13.80 18.58
CA ILE A 550 -32.99 13.53 19.33
C ILE A 550 -34.14 13.25 18.36
N GLU A 551 -34.24 14.05 17.29
CA GLU A 551 -35.32 13.95 16.31
C GLU A 551 -35.37 12.64 15.55
N ASN A 552 -34.26 11.97 15.31
CA ASN A 552 -34.28 10.70 14.59
C ASN A 552 -34.24 9.48 15.54
N ALA A 553 -34.16 9.69 16.86
CA ALA A 553 -34.03 8.62 17.83
C ALA A 553 -35.34 7.84 17.94
N ALA A 554 -35.22 6.52 18.10
CA ALA A 554 -36.36 5.69 18.49
C ALA A 554 -36.73 5.95 19.96
N VAL A 555 -35.72 6.13 20.81
CA VAL A 555 -35.85 6.42 22.24
C VAL A 555 -34.75 7.37 22.68
N VAL A 556 -35.08 8.27 23.60
CA VAL A 556 -34.10 9.05 24.36
C VAL A 556 -33.96 8.44 25.75
N ILE A 557 -32.74 8.21 26.20
CA ILE A 557 -32.43 7.82 27.59
C ILE A 557 -31.74 9.01 28.24
N ALA A 558 -32.32 9.55 29.30
CA ALA A 558 -31.81 10.74 29.98
C ALA A 558 -31.34 10.41 31.39
N GLU A 559 -30.05 10.60 31.66
CA GLU A 559 -29.46 10.44 32.98
C GLU A 559 -29.44 11.80 33.69
N LEU A 560 -30.27 11.94 34.72
CA LEU A 560 -30.61 13.21 35.37
C LEU A 560 -29.89 13.45 36.70
N THR A 561 -29.02 12.53 37.13
CA THR A 561 -28.30 12.67 38.40
C THR A 561 -27.50 13.98 38.44
N GLY A 562 -27.59 14.73 39.55
CA GLY A 562 -26.92 16.01 39.71
C GLY A 562 -27.51 17.18 38.89
N ALA A 563 -28.72 17.03 38.34
CA ALA A 563 -29.52 18.11 37.75
C ALA A 563 -28.81 18.91 36.64
N ASN A 564 -28.15 18.24 35.69
CA ASN A 564 -27.45 18.91 34.60
C ASN A 564 -28.42 19.64 33.66
N PRO A 565 -28.36 20.99 33.53
CA PRO A 565 -29.35 21.75 32.77
C PRO A 565 -29.39 21.42 31.27
N ASN A 566 -28.27 20.97 30.68
CA ASN A 566 -28.24 20.58 29.28
C ASN A 566 -29.05 19.30 29.04
N VAL A 567 -29.00 18.34 29.97
CA VAL A 567 -29.79 17.10 29.87
C VAL A 567 -31.27 17.41 29.99
N TYR A 568 -31.67 18.33 30.87
CA TYR A 568 -33.07 18.76 30.98
C TYR A 568 -33.56 19.47 29.71
N LEU A 569 -32.71 20.27 29.07
CA LEU A 569 -33.02 20.89 27.77
C LEU A 569 -33.22 19.82 26.68
N GLU A 570 -32.37 18.80 26.65
CA GLU A 570 -32.46 17.65 25.72
C GLU A 570 -33.76 16.85 25.95
N VAL A 571 -34.14 16.60 27.22
CA VAL A 571 -35.41 15.97 27.58
C VAL A 571 -36.60 16.80 27.12
N GLY A 572 -36.60 18.11 27.40
CA GLY A 572 -37.67 19.01 26.96
C GLY A 572 -37.83 19.02 25.43
N TYR A 573 -36.71 19.02 24.70
CA TYR A 573 -36.73 18.93 23.23
C TYR A 573 -37.24 17.57 22.74
N ALA A 574 -36.83 16.47 23.36
CA ALA A 574 -37.30 15.12 23.04
C ALA A 574 -38.82 15.00 23.20
N TRP A 575 -39.36 15.49 24.32
CA TRP A 575 -40.80 15.54 24.54
C TRP A 575 -41.51 16.44 23.53
N GLY A 576 -40.94 17.62 23.23
CA GLY A 576 -41.46 18.52 22.19
C GLY A 576 -41.53 17.88 20.80
N LYS A 577 -40.67 16.89 20.52
CA LYS A 577 -40.67 16.11 19.27
C LYS A 577 -41.43 14.79 19.37
N GLY A 578 -42.09 14.51 20.49
CA GLY A 578 -42.86 13.29 20.72
C GLY A 578 -42.01 12.03 20.78
N ARG A 579 -40.73 12.15 21.18
CA ARG A 579 -39.80 11.02 21.27
C ARG A 579 -39.98 10.31 22.64
N PRO A 580 -40.21 8.98 22.66
CA PRO A 580 -40.24 8.22 23.91
C PRO A 580 -38.96 8.49 24.71
N THR A 581 -39.10 8.86 25.98
CA THR A 581 -37.97 9.26 26.81
C THR A 581 -37.99 8.48 28.13
N LEU A 582 -36.90 7.77 28.41
CA LEU A 582 -36.67 7.05 29.66
C LEU A 582 -35.78 7.90 30.57
N LEU A 583 -36.27 8.21 31.76
CA LEU A 583 -35.53 9.01 32.74
C LEU A 583 -34.81 8.08 33.72
N LEU A 584 -33.55 8.37 34.00
CA LEU A 584 -32.70 7.65 34.95
C LEU A 584 -32.19 8.64 36.02
N ALA A 585 -32.12 8.21 37.28
CA ALA A 585 -31.49 8.99 38.34
C ALA A 585 -31.04 8.09 39.50
N LYS A 586 -29.99 8.48 40.22
CA LYS A 586 -29.62 7.81 41.47
C LYS A 586 -30.58 8.14 42.62
N ASN A 587 -31.02 9.40 42.71
CA ASN A 587 -31.91 9.89 43.74
C ASN A 587 -33.02 10.76 43.14
N GLU A 588 -34.28 10.34 43.29
CA GLU A 588 -35.43 11.09 42.80
C GLU A 588 -35.59 12.48 43.46
N GLN A 589 -35.04 12.65 44.68
CA GLN A 589 -35.09 13.93 45.40
C GLN A 589 -34.24 15.03 44.73
N GLU A 590 -33.33 14.66 43.84
CA GLU A 590 -32.49 15.58 43.08
C GLU A 590 -33.14 16.03 41.76
N LEU A 591 -34.29 15.45 41.39
CA LEU A 591 -34.99 15.80 40.17
C LEU A 591 -35.62 17.20 40.26
N CYS A 592 -35.47 18.01 39.20
CA CYS A 592 -36.14 19.30 39.11
C CYS A 592 -37.65 19.14 38.97
N PHE A 593 -38.42 20.15 39.40
CA PHE A 593 -39.89 20.07 39.47
C PHE A 593 -40.55 19.64 38.14
N ASP A 594 -39.96 20.00 37.00
CA ASP A 594 -40.47 19.68 35.65
C ASP A 594 -40.59 18.18 35.38
N VAL A 595 -39.82 17.33 36.07
CA VAL A 595 -39.78 15.87 35.84
C VAL A 595 -40.16 15.02 37.05
N GLN A 596 -40.37 15.62 38.23
CA GLN A 596 -40.71 14.90 39.48
C GLN A 596 -41.99 14.06 39.42
N GLY A 597 -42.93 14.38 38.53
CA GLY A 597 -44.17 13.61 38.31
C GLY A 597 -44.05 12.52 37.23
N GLN A 598 -42.90 12.40 36.58
CA GLN A 598 -42.66 11.43 35.50
C GLN A 598 -42.05 10.14 36.05
N ARG A 599 -42.27 9.03 35.36
CA ARG A 599 -41.65 7.75 35.74
C ARG A 599 -40.14 7.83 35.52
N CYS A 600 -39.38 7.64 36.60
CA CYS A 600 -37.92 7.59 36.61
C CYS A 600 -37.43 6.19 37.03
N LEU A 601 -36.40 5.66 36.37
CA LEU A 601 -35.73 4.44 36.79
C LEU A 601 -34.65 4.81 37.80
N GLN A 602 -34.93 4.53 39.08
CA GLN A 602 -33.97 4.74 40.15
C GLN A 602 -32.97 3.59 40.22
N TYR A 603 -31.69 3.89 40.44
CA TYR A 603 -30.65 2.88 40.62
C TYR A 603 -29.59 3.29 41.64
N GLU A 604 -29.11 2.32 42.43
CA GLU A 604 -27.94 2.48 43.29
C GLU A 604 -26.70 1.84 42.66
N ARG A 605 -26.87 0.62 42.11
CA ARG A 605 -25.80 -0.13 41.44
C ARG A 605 -26.06 -0.18 39.94
N ILE A 606 -24.99 -0.25 39.17
CA ILE A 606 -25.05 -0.33 37.70
C ILE A 606 -25.83 -1.57 37.24
N LYS A 607 -25.73 -2.69 37.97
CA LYS A 607 -26.47 -3.91 37.64
C LYS A 607 -27.99 -3.72 37.75
N ASP A 608 -28.45 -2.95 38.74
CA ASP A 608 -29.87 -2.66 38.94
C ASP A 608 -30.40 -1.81 37.77
N LEU A 609 -29.59 -0.86 37.29
CA LEU A 609 -29.89 -0.07 36.10
C LEU A 609 -29.95 -0.94 34.85
N GLU A 610 -28.95 -1.79 34.63
CA GLU A 610 -28.88 -2.71 33.48
C GLU A 610 -30.16 -3.56 33.38
N ASP A 611 -30.55 -4.21 34.47
CA ASP A 611 -31.71 -5.11 34.51
C ASP A 611 -33.03 -4.33 34.33
N SER A 612 -33.17 -3.18 34.98
CA SER A 612 -34.38 -2.34 34.90
C SER A 612 -34.56 -1.72 33.52
N LEU A 613 -33.48 -1.21 32.93
CA LEU A 613 -33.51 -0.60 31.61
C LEU A 613 -33.75 -1.64 30.51
N ASN A 614 -33.15 -2.83 30.63
CA ASN A 614 -33.41 -3.94 29.71
C ASN A 614 -34.90 -4.32 29.70
N LYS A 615 -35.52 -4.42 30.89
CA LYS A 615 -36.95 -4.67 31.00
C LYS A 615 -37.78 -3.58 30.32
N GLU A 616 -37.48 -2.30 30.59
CA GLU A 616 -38.26 -1.19 30.04
C GLU A 616 -38.15 -1.08 28.52
N LEU A 617 -36.95 -1.27 27.96
CA LEU A 617 -36.73 -1.27 26.51
C LEU A 617 -37.49 -2.42 25.83
N ASN A 618 -37.49 -3.62 26.42
CA ASN A 618 -38.25 -4.76 25.90
C ASN A 618 -39.77 -4.52 26.01
N ASP A 619 -40.24 -3.91 27.10
CA ASP A 619 -41.65 -3.56 27.27
C ASP A 619 -42.11 -2.55 26.21
N LEU A 620 -41.33 -1.48 25.95
CA LEU A 620 -41.64 -0.51 24.90
C LEU A 620 -41.71 -1.18 23.51
N LYS A 621 -40.76 -2.08 23.22
CA LYS A 621 -40.71 -2.84 21.96
C LYS A 621 -41.91 -3.77 21.81
N SER A 622 -42.31 -4.46 22.89
CA SER A 622 -43.48 -5.35 22.90
C SER A 622 -44.80 -4.60 22.66
N LYS A 623 -44.87 -3.33 23.07
CA LYS A 623 -46.03 -2.44 22.88
C LYS A 623 -46.04 -1.76 21.50
N GLY A 624 -45.03 -2.00 20.66
CA GLY A 624 -44.90 -1.35 19.36
C GLY A 624 -44.68 0.16 19.44
N LEU A 625 -44.22 0.66 20.60
CA LEU A 625 -43.90 2.07 20.79
C LEU A 625 -42.53 2.42 20.20
N ILE A 626 -41.66 1.41 20.04
CA ILE A 626 -40.28 1.50 19.53
C ILE A 626 -39.90 0.28 18.70
#